data_AF-A0A1Q6H0G7-F1
#
_entry.id   AF-A0A1Q6H0G7-F1
#
_cell.length_a   1.000
_cell.length_b   1.000
_cell.length_c   1.000
_cell.angle_alpha   90.00
_cell.angle_beta   90.00
_cell.angle_gamma   90.00
#
_symmetry.space_group_name_H-M   'P 1'
#
loop_
_entity.id
_entity.type
_entity.pdbx_description
1 polymer ?
#
loop_
_entity_poly.entity_id
_entity_poly.type
_entity_poly.pdbx_seq_one_letter_code
_entity_poly.pdbx_strand_id
1 'polypeptide(L)'
;MEGLEKFREAFAEFSDNYVVIGGTACDIAMTGTTVRPRATHDIDMIVIAEKITDAFGKRFWEFIREAGYRPEKRKHKEGESPKYELYRFLDGKDGYPEMIELLSRHPDVLGEPKGVVVEPLPIGEDVSSLSAIIMDDDFYHFAIEHSKLTDGIRHADPAALIALKAKAYINLLADKENGKHVNSKDIRKHRSDVLKNIIIMEDSQIEAPESIVRRINDFVGSIHRDWDDLSDSLAASLGQDKEFVLELLNQLTELFAIK
;
A
#
# COMPACT_ATOMS: atom_id res chain seq x y z
N MET A 1 -2.77 3.71 15.36
CA MET A 1 -1.62 2.77 15.19
C MET A 1 -0.51 3.06 16.22
N GLU A 2 0.12 2.05 16.83
CA GLU A 2 1.34 2.24 17.66
C GLU A 2 2.55 2.63 16.79
N GLY A 3 3.40 3.55 17.26
CA GLY A 3 4.60 3.98 16.54
C GLY A 3 4.39 5.04 15.46
N LEU A 4 3.14 5.34 15.09
CA LEU A 4 2.81 6.37 14.10
C LEU A 4 3.31 7.76 14.51
N GLU A 5 3.23 8.08 15.80
CA GLU A 5 3.67 9.38 16.32
C GLU A 5 5.18 9.59 16.15
N LYS A 6 5.99 8.57 16.45
CA LYS A 6 7.45 8.65 16.22
C LYS A 6 7.79 8.78 14.75
N PHE A 7 7.05 8.06 13.90
CA PHE A 7 7.22 8.19 12.46
C PHE A 7 6.90 9.62 11.99
N ARG A 8 5.76 10.17 12.43
CA ARG A 8 5.33 11.54 12.14
C ARG A 8 6.38 12.57 12.54
N GLU A 9 6.90 12.49 13.77
CA GLU A 9 7.96 13.38 14.26
C GLU A 9 9.25 13.23 13.44
N ALA A 10 9.65 12.00 13.13
CA ALA A 10 10.87 11.72 12.41
C ALA A 10 10.87 12.23 10.96
N PHE A 11 9.71 12.22 10.31
CA PHE A 11 9.56 12.52 8.89
C PHE A 11 8.73 13.78 8.59
N ALA A 12 8.52 14.65 9.57
CA ALA A 12 7.73 15.87 9.43
C ALA A 12 8.24 16.79 8.31
N GLU A 13 9.55 16.95 8.19
CA GLU A 13 10.20 17.76 7.13
C GLU A 13 10.29 17.04 5.77
N PHE A 14 9.88 15.78 5.72
CA PHE A 14 10.01 14.91 4.54
C PHE A 14 8.66 14.43 3.99
N SER A 15 7.56 15.09 4.37
CA SER A 15 6.21 14.71 3.94
C SER A 15 5.98 14.75 2.43
N ASP A 16 6.87 15.42 1.67
CA ASP A 16 6.84 15.41 0.20
C ASP A 16 7.69 14.30 -0.42
N ASN A 17 8.43 13.52 0.37
CA ASN A 17 9.29 12.45 -0.13
C ASN A 17 8.61 11.07 -0.14
N TYR A 18 7.44 10.94 0.50
CA TYR A 18 6.75 9.66 0.64
C TYR A 18 5.22 9.80 0.65
N VAL A 19 4.53 8.69 0.43
CA VAL A 19 3.09 8.53 0.69
C VAL A 19 2.89 7.27 1.52
N VAL A 20 2.36 7.39 2.73
CA VAL A 20 1.94 6.22 3.52
C VAL A 20 0.71 5.60 2.86
N ILE A 21 0.74 4.28 2.67
CA ILE A 21 -0.34 3.49 2.09
C ILE A 21 -0.76 2.39 3.07
N GLY A 22 -1.42 1.35 2.57
CA GLY A 22 -1.64 0.13 3.34
C GLY A 22 -2.64 0.32 4.49
N GLY A 23 -2.45 -0.45 5.57
CA GLY A 23 -3.36 -0.40 6.72
C GLY A 23 -3.32 0.93 7.46
N THR A 24 -2.15 1.56 7.53
CA THR A 24 -1.94 2.79 8.32
C THR A 24 -2.63 3.97 7.66
N ALA A 25 -2.57 4.08 6.34
CA ALA A 25 -3.37 5.06 5.61
C ALA A 25 -4.88 4.84 5.77
N CYS A 26 -5.34 3.58 5.83
CA CYS A 26 -6.76 3.29 6.14
C CYS A 26 -7.14 3.76 7.56
N ASP A 27 -6.25 3.56 8.56
CA ASP A 27 -6.45 4.03 9.94
C ASP A 27 -6.63 5.56 9.98
N ILE A 28 -5.73 6.28 9.29
CA ILE A 28 -5.80 7.74 9.20
C ILE A 28 -7.07 8.19 8.46
N ALA A 29 -7.36 7.63 7.28
CA ALA A 29 -8.50 8.03 6.46
C ALA A 29 -9.87 7.78 7.13
N MET A 30 -9.97 6.75 7.97
CA MET A 30 -11.20 6.40 8.69
C MET A 30 -11.37 7.13 10.02
N THR A 31 -10.38 7.92 10.44
CA THR A 31 -10.44 8.68 11.69
C THR A 31 -11.60 9.67 11.65
N GLY A 32 -12.47 9.62 12.67
CA GLY A 32 -13.66 10.48 12.74
C GLY A 32 -14.88 9.96 11.96
N THR A 33 -14.76 8.85 11.23
CA THR A 33 -15.87 8.21 10.53
C THR A 33 -16.56 7.15 11.39
N THR A 34 -17.72 6.64 10.94
CA THR A 34 -18.40 5.50 11.57
C THR A 34 -17.73 4.16 11.27
N VAL A 35 -16.85 4.11 10.26
CA VAL A 35 -16.16 2.90 9.81
C VAL A 35 -14.92 2.68 10.67
N ARG A 36 -14.78 1.47 11.21
CA ARG A 36 -13.61 1.11 12.03
C ARG A 36 -12.49 0.53 11.15
N PRO A 37 -11.28 1.10 11.19
CA PRO A 37 -10.15 0.53 10.48
C PRO A 37 -9.74 -0.81 11.10
N ARG A 38 -9.05 -1.63 10.30
CA ARG A 38 -8.40 -2.84 10.81
C ARG A 38 -7.13 -2.40 11.53
N ALA A 39 -6.89 -2.96 12.73
CA ALA A 39 -5.62 -2.76 13.43
C ALA A 39 -4.42 -3.18 12.56
N THR A 40 -3.38 -2.35 12.58
CA THR A 40 -2.12 -2.56 11.89
C THR A 40 -1.00 -2.01 12.75
N HIS A 41 0.18 -2.62 12.65
CA HIS A 41 1.40 -2.16 13.30
C HIS A 41 2.51 -1.83 12.29
N ASP A 42 2.22 -2.04 11.00
CA ASP A 42 3.16 -1.87 9.89
C ASP A 42 2.97 -0.52 9.19
N ILE A 43 4.05 0.03 8.64
CA ILE A 43 4.00 1.15 7.69
C ILE A 43 4.43 0.64 6.32
N ASP A 44 3.48 0.63 5.39
CA ASP A 44 3.75 0.52 3.97
C ASP A 44 3.85 1.95 3.41
N MET A 45 4.92 2.29 2.69
CA MET A 45 5.02 3.62 2.07
C MET A 45 5.58 3.55 0.65
N ILE A 46 5.08 4.45 -0.19
CA ILE A 46 5.66 4.77 -1.48
C ILE A 46 6.72 5.83 -1.24
N VAL A 47 7.97 5.57 -1.60
CA VAL A 47 9.02 6.59 -1.69
C VAL A 47 8.92 7.24 -3.06
N ILE A 48 8.81 8.57 -3.09
CA ILE A 48 8.64 9.32 -4.34
C ILE A 48 10.00 9.44 -5.02
N ALA A 49 10.23 8.64 -6.06
CA ALA A 49 11.49 8.55 -6.79
C ALA A 49 11.98 9.91 -7.29
N GLU A 50 11.07 10.78 -7.75
CA GLU A 50 11.37 12.11 -8.28
C GLU A 50 11.73 13.13 -7.19
N LYS A 51 11.39 12.83 -5.93
CA LYS A 51 11.59 13.72 -4.78
C LYS A 51 12.55 13.14 -3.77
N ILE A 52 13.24 12.03 -4.07
CA ILE A 52 14.18 11.43 -3.12
C ILE A 52 15.40 12.33 -2.94
N THR A 53 15.87 12.47 -1.70
CA THR A 53 17.02 13.31 -1.35
C THR A 53 17.96 12.58 -0.40
N ASP A 54 19.22 12.99 -0.37
CA ASP A 54 20.22 12.48 0.58
C ASP A 54 19.79 12.71 2.03
N ALA A 55 19.14 13.85 2.30
CA ALA A 55 18.62 14.19 3.62
C ALA A 55 17.54 13.19 4.07
N PHE A 56 16.60 12.87 3.18
CA PHE A 56 15.59 11.85 3.46
C PHE A 56 16.23 10.48 3.72
N GLY A 57 17.16 10.05 2.86
CA GLY A 57 17.84 8.77 3.02
C GLY A 57 18.64 8.67 4.32
N LYS A 58 19.36 9.73 4.69
CA LYS A 58 20.09 9.81 5.97
C LYS A 58 19.13 9.71 7.15
N ARG A 59 18.04 10.49 7.15
CA ARG A 59 17.03 10.45 8.22
C ARG A 59 16.36 9.08 8.30
N PHE A 60 16.05 8.45 7.18
CA PHE A 60 15.47 7.11 7.14
C PHE A 60 16.41 6.10 7.80
N TRP A 61 17.69 6.08 7.44
CA TRP A 61 18.66 5.18 8.07
C TRP A 61 18.90 5.48 9.56
N GLU A 62 18.82 6.73 9.98
CA GLU A 62 18.81 7.10 11.40
C GLU A 62 17.62 6.48 12.13
N PHE A 63 16.41 6.65 11.57
CA PHE A 63 15.19 6.06 12.12
C PHE A 63 15.31 4.52 12.21
N ILE A 64 15.84 3.88 11.16
CA ILE A 64 16.07 2.44 11.13
C ILE A 64 16.99 1.99 12.29
N ARG A 65 18.09 2.72 12.52
CA ARG A 65 19.06 2.44 13.60
C ARG A 65 18.48 2.73 14.99
N GLU A 66 17.77 3.84 15.13
CA GLU A 66 17.13 4.26 16.38
C GLU A 66 16.11 3.23 16.87
N ALA A 67 15.30 2.70 15.94
CA ALA A 67 14.28 1.70 16.21
C ALA A 67 14.83 0.27 16.34
N GLY A 68 16.08 0.04 15.90
CA GLY A 68 16.73 -1.28 15.96
C GLY A 68 16.22 -2.28 14.92
N TYR A 69 15.61 -1.80 13.83
CA TYR A 69 15.10 -2.71 12.81
C TYR A 69 16.21 -3.55 12.17
N ARG A 70 15.83 -4.76 11.76
CA ARG A 70 16.65 -5.61 10.90
C ARG A 70 16.11 -5.61 9.47
N PRO A 71 16.95 -5.46 8.44
CA PRO A 71 16.50 -5.68 7.08
C PRO A 71 16.15 -7.16 6.88
N GLU A 72 15.13 -7.42 6.05
CA GLU A 72 14.74 -8.79 5.72
C GLU A 72 15.88 -9.53 4.99
N LYS A 73 16.02 -10.81 5.27
CA LYS A 73 17.04 -11.66 4.65
C LYS A 73 16.42 -12.38 3.47
N ARG A 74 17.06 -12.30 2.30
CA ARG A 74 16.68 -13.14 1.16
C ARG A 74 16.93 -14.61 1.53
N LYS A 75 16.05 -15.52 1.09
CA LYS A 75 16.28 -16.97 1.26
C LYS A 75 17.64 -17.34 0.67
N HIS A 76 18.53 -17.81 1.54
CA HIS A 76 19.90 -18.17 1.20
C HIS A 76 19.92 -19.32 0.19
N LYS A 77 20.63 -19.14 -0.93
CA LYS A 77 21.07 -20.25 -1.78
C LYS A 77 22.47 -20.68 -1.31
N GLU A 78 22.69 -21.99 -1.19
CA GLU A 78 24.00 -22.53 -0.81
C GLU A 78 25.11 -21.96 -1.72
N GLY A 79 26.13 -21.37 -1.11
CA GLY A 79 27.27 -20.77 -1.83
C GLY A 79 27.16 -19.28 -2.15
N GLU A 80 26.04 -18.61 -1.86
CA GLU A 80 25.93 -17.15 -2.01
C GLU A 80 26.17 -16.41 -0.68
N SER A 81 26.80 -15.23 -0.74
CA SER A 81 26.85 -14.34 0.42
C SER A 81 25.43 -13.89 0.83
N PRO A 82 25.19 -13.63 2.13
CA PRO A 82 23.89 -13.13 2.58
C PRO A 82 23.52 -11.85 1.83
N LYS A 83 22.42 -11.88 1.09
CA LYS A 83 21.83 -10.69 0.46
C LYS A 83 20.64 -10.22 1.28
N TYR A 84 20.66 -8.95 1.64
CA TYR A 84 19.58 -8.30 2.39
C TYR A 84 18.62 -7.62 1.44
N GLU A 85 17.35 -7.67 1.80
CA GLU A 85 16.25 -7.01 1.12
C GLU A 85 16.04 -5.65 1.82
N LEU A 86 16.76 -4.62 1.34
CA LEU A 86 16.79 -3.27 1.93
C LEU A 86 15.54 -2.44 1.60
N TYR A 87 14.41 -3.12 1.44
CA TYR A 87 13.08 -2.56 1.22
C TYR A 87 12.09 -2.95 2.33
N ARG A 88 12.39 -3.99 3.14
CA ARG A 88 11.56 -4.38 4.29
C ARG A 88 12.40 -4.44 5.56
N PHE A 89 11.95 -3.72 6.59
CA PHE A 89 12.61 -3.55 7.87
C PHE A 89 11.72 -4.08 8.98
N LEU A 90 12.20 -5.06 9.73
CA LEU A 90 11.42 -5.88 10.66
C LEU A 90 11.86 -5.65 12.11
N ASP A 91 10.97 -6.00 13.03
CA ASP A 91 11.18 -6.05 14.48
C ASP A 91 11.58 -4.69 15.07
N GLY A 92 10.82 -3.63 14.76
CA GLY A 92 10.96 -2.35 15.43
C GLY A 92 10.72 -2.48 16.94
N LYS A 93 11.55 -1.81 17.76
CA LYS A 93 11.39 -1.82 19.21
C LYS A 93 10.14 -1.07 19.68
N ASP A 94 9.74 -1.27 20.94
CA ASP A 94 8.57 -0.65 21.56
C ASP A 94 8.40 0.86 21.25
N GLY A 95 7.18 1.23 20.89
CA GLY A 95 6.81 2.58 20.49
C GLY A 95 7.27 2.98 19.08
N TYR A 96 7.81 2.07 18.27
CA TYR A 96 8.01 2.23 16.82
C TYR A 96 7.05 1.30 16.05
N PRO A 97 6.82 1.53 14.75
CA PRO A 97 6.12 0.57 13.90
C PRO A 97 6.79 -0.81 13.98
N GLU A 98 6.02 -1.89 13.91
CA GLU A 98 6.57 -3.25 13.95
C GLU A 98 7.40 -3.55 12.69
N MET A 99 6.93 -3.05 11.55
CA MET A 99 7.53 -3.25 10.24
C MET A 99 7.42 -2.00 9.38
N ILE A 100 8.41 -1.79 8.50
CA ILE A 100 8.37 -0.79 7.44
C ILE A 100 8.67 -1.45 6.10
N GLU A 101 7.81 -1.21 5.11
CA GLU A 101 7.99 -1.67 3.72
C GLU A 101 8.02 -0.49 2.74
N LEU A 102 8.99 -0.53 1.83
CA LEU A 102 9.23 0.49 0.82
C LEU A 102 8.77 0.02 -0.56
N LEU A 103 7.97 0.85 -1.20
CA LEU A 103 7.53 0.73 -2.58
C LEU A 103 7.95 1.98 -3.37
N SER A 104 8.10 1.86 -4.68
CA SER A 104 8.42 2.98 -5.58
C SER A 104 8.12 2.57 -7.02
N ARG A 105 8.17 3.50 -7.98
CA ARG A 105 8.34 3.16 -9.40
C ARG A 105 9.82 2.92 -9.74
N HIS A 106 10.05 2.38 -10.93
CA HIS A 106 11.39 2.35 -11.54
C HIS A 106 11.92 3.80 -11.69
N PRO A 107 13.09 4.13 -11.12
CA PRO A 107 13.68 5.45 -11.28
C PRO A 107 14.25 5.63 -12.69
N ASP A 108 13.81 6.67 -13.42
CA ASP A 108 14.23 6.93 -14.81
C ASP A 108 15.75 7.03 -14.98
N VAL A 109 16.47 7.46 -13.94
CA VAL A 109 17.94 7.54 -13.91
C VAL A 109 18.64 6.18 -14.03
N LEU A 110 17.94 5.07 -13.80
CA LEU A 110 18.47 3.70 -13.92
C LEU A 110 18.30 3.10 -15.33
N GLY A 111 17.70 3.86 -16.26
CA GLY A 111 17.53 3.48 -17.66
C GLY A 111 16.22 2.73 -17.90
N GLU A 112 16.29 1.62 -18.64
CA GLU A 112 15.12 0.79 -18.91
C GLU A 112 14.85 -0.18 -17.75
N PRO A 113 13.56 -0.40 -17.36
CA PRO A 113 13.19 -1.36 -16.34
C PRO A 113 13.73 -2.75 -16.67
N LYS A 114 14.43 -3.36 -15.71
CA LYS A 114 15.06 -4.67 -15.91
C LYS A 114 14.11 -5.84 -15.63
N GLY A 115 12.83 -5.56 -15.40
CA GLY A 115 11.81 -6.54 -15.03
C GLY A 115 12.05 -7.17 -13.65
N VAL A 116 12.76 -6.47 -12.75
CA VAL A 116 13.03 -6.93 -11.39
C VAL A 116 11.93 -6.42 -10.46
N VAL A 117 11.44 -7.28 -9.56
CA VAL A 117 10.40 -6.92 -8.58
C VAL A 117 10.90 -5.91 -7.54
N VAL A 118 12.20 -5.91 -7.27
CA VAL A 118 12.84 -5.06 -6.26
C VAL A 118 14.08 -4.42 -6.87
N GLU A 119 14.18 -3.09 -6.77
CA GLU A 119 15.29 -2.32 -7.35
C GLU A 119 15.85 -1.30 -6.35
N PRO A 120 17.13 -0.91 -6.49
CA PRO A 120 17.73 0.11 -5.65
C PRO A 120 17.13 1.49 -5.91
N LEU A 121 17.05 2.31 -4.86
CA LEU A 121 16.68 3.72 -4.98
C LEU A 121 17.95 4.59 -5.11
N PRO A 122 17.96 5.60 -6.01
CA PRO A 122 19.10 6.50 -6.19
C PRO A 122 19.13 7.54 -5.07
N ILE A 123 19.54 7.11 -3.88
CA ILE A 123 19.87 7.99 -2.76
C ILE A 123 21.35 8.31 -2.92
N GLY A 124 21.74 9.58 -2.84
CA GLY A 124 23.05 10.06 -3.29
C GLY A 124 24.26 9.30 -2.73
N GLU A 125 25.42 9.60 -3.31
CA GLU A 125 26.63 8.74 -3.26
C GLU A 125 27.12 8.38 -1.84
N ASP A 126 26.81 9.20 -0.84
CA ASP A 126 27.26 9.04 0.55
C ASP A 126 26.26 8.27 1.45
N VAL A 127 25.16 7.76 0.91
CA VAL A 127 24.13 7.03 1.69
C VAL A 127 24.07 5.57 1.27
N SER A 128 23.99 4.66 2.25
CA SER A 128 23.76 3.24 1.99
C SER A 128 22.52 3.03 1.11
N SER A 129 22.65 2.19 0.08
CA SER A 129 21.56 1.88 -0.86
C SER A 129 20.31 1.42 -0.11
N LEU A 130 19.16 2.06 -0.38
CA LEU A 130 17.83 1.48 -0.13
C LEU A 130 17.38 0.73 -1.38
N SER A 131 16.37 -0.12 -1.23
CA SER A 131 15.64 -0.71 -2.35
C SER A 131 14.13 -0.55 -2.11
N ALA A 132 13.34 -0.75 -3.16
CA ALA A 132 11.89 -0.72 -3.08
C ALA A 132 11.27 -1.79 -3.96
N ILE A 133 10.07 -2.25 -3.59
CA ILE A 133 9.22 -3.04 -4.49
C ILE A 133 8.75 -2.13 -5.62
N ILE A 134 8.98 -2.55 -6.86
CA ILE A 134 8.62 -1.75 -8.03
C ILE A 134 7.12 -1.88 -8.33
N MET A 135 6.47 -0.73 -8.30
CA MET A 135 5.07 -0.54 -8.63
C MET A 135 4.91 -0.26 -10.12
N ASP A 136 3.70 -0.54 -10.60
CA ASP A 136 3.23 -0.08 -11.89
C ASP A 136 3.03 1.44 -11.88
N ASP A 137 3.47 2.09 -12.94
CA ASP A 137 3.51 3.55 -13.06
C ASP A 137 2.14 4.21 -12.88
N ASP A 138 1.07 3.63 -13.45
CA ASP A 138 -0.28 4.21 -13.32
C ASP A 138 -0.71 4.21 -11.85
N PHE A 139 -0.46 3.11 -11.13
CA PHE A 139 -0.81 3.02 -9.70
C PHE A 139 0.10 3.87 -8.82
N TYR A 140 1.37 4.02 -9.18
CA TYR A 140 2.32 4.88 -8.47
C TYR A 140 1.90 6.36 -8.58
N HIS A 141 1.69 6.84 -9.80
CA HIS A 141 1.31 8.23 -10.02
C HIS A 141 -0.08 8.54 -9.46
N PHE A 142 -1.03 7.62 -9.64
CA PHE A 142 -2.37 7.77 -9.08
C PHE A 142 -2.32 7.87 -7.55
N ALA A 143 -1.53 7.04 -6.86
CA ALA A 143 -1.42 7.10 -5.41
C ALA A 143 -0.76 8.40 -4.88
N ILE A 144 0.10 9.03 -5.68
CA ILE A 144 0.70 10.34 -5.34
C ILE A 144 -0.30 11.47 -5.55
N GLU A 145 -1.00 11.47 -6.69
CA GLU A 145 -2.06 12.44 -7.03
C GLU A 145 -3.19 12.40 -6.00
N HIS A 146 -3.61 11.19 -5.64
CA HIS A 146 -4.62 10.90 -4.62
C HIS A 146 -3.99 10.69 -3.24
N SER A 147 -3.18 11.66 -2.81
CA SER A 147 -2.61 11.72 -1.46
C SER A 147 -2.87 13.05 -0.77
N LYS A 148 -3.01 13.03 0.55
CA LYS A 148 -3.23 14.23 1.36
C LYS A 148 -2.36 14.24 2.62
N LEU A 149 -2.14 15.43 3.15
CA LEU A 149 -1.42 15.64 4.40
C LEU A 149 -2.43 15.75 5.55
N THR A 150 -2.43 14.79 6.46
CA THR A 150 -3.25 14.79 7.67
C THR A 150 -2.34 14.69 8.88
N ASP A 151 -2.42 15.65 9.80
CA ASP A 151 -1.59 15.71 11.01
C ASP A 151 -0.08 15.55 10.72
N GLY A 152 0.42 16.09 9.61
CA GLY A 152 1.85 16.02 9.25
C GLY A 152 2.31 14.70 8.61
N ILE A 153 1.39 13.77 8.32
CA ILE A 153 1.67 12.55 7.56
C ILE A 153 1.03 12.65 6.19
N ARG A 154 1.83 12.51 5.13
CA ARG A 154 1.29 12.34 3.78
C ARG A 154 0.85 10.89 3.59
N HIS A 155 -0.42 10.68 3.26
CA HIS A 155 -0.99 9.36 3.08
C HIS A 155 -1.94 9.32 1.88
N ALA A 156 -2.10 8.12 1.32
CA ALA A 156 -3.09 7.84 0.28
C ALA A 156 -4.51 8.11 0.81
N ASP A 157 -5.33 8.75 -0.01
CA ASP A 157 -6.74 8.96 0.25
C ASP A 157 -7.56 7.67 -0.06
N PRO A 158 -8.88 7.66 0.20
CA PRO A 158 -9.71 6.50 -0.09
C PRO A 158 -9.67 6.03 -1.55
N ALA A 159 -9.51 6.92 -2.54
CA ALA A 159 -9.45 6.56 -3.96
C ALA A 159 -8.21 5.74 -4.27
N ALA A 160 -7.03 6.25 -3.87
CA ALA A 160 -5.77 5.53 -4.00
C ALA A 160 -5.78 4.21 -3.24
N LEU A 161 -6.34 4.18 -2.03
CA LEU A 161 -6.45 2.97 -1.22
C LEU A 161 -7.32 1.92 -1.90
N ILE A 162 -8.47 2.29 -2.48
CA ILE A 162 -9.31 1.36 -3.26
C ILE A 162 -8.53 0.78 -4.43
N ALA A 163 -7.88 1.61 -5.24
CA ALA A 163 -7.12 1.17 -6.42
C ALA A 163 -6.01 0.18 -6.03
N LEU A 164 -5.17 0.53 -5.06
CA LEU A 164 -4.06 -0.30 -4.60
C LEU A 164 -4.54 -1.63 -4.01
N LYS A 165 -5.60 -1.61 -3.20
CA LYS A 165 -6.13 -2.82 -2.55
C LYS A 165 -6.86 -3.73 -3.54
N ALA A 166 -7.60 -3.18 -4.50
CA ALA A 166 -8.22 -3.95 -5.58
C ALA A 166 -7.16 -4.66 -6.44
N LYS A 167 -6.09 -3.95 -6.81
CA LYS A 167 -4.96 -4.56 -7.53
C LYS A 167 -4.29 -5.68 -6.72
N ALA A 168 -3.98 -5.43 -5.45
CA ALA A 168 -3.37 -6.45 -4.59
C ALA A 168 -4.27 -7.69 -4.46
N TYR A 169 -5.58 -7.49 -4.30
CA TYR A 169 -6.55 -8.57 -4.24
C TYR A 169 -6.54 -9.43 -5.52
N ILE A 170 -6.63 -8.80 -6.69
CA ILE A 170 -6.62 -9.49 -7.99
C ILE A 170 -5.30 -10.24 -8.22
N ASN A 171 -4.17 -9.62 -7.87
CA ASN A 171 -2.86 -10.28 -7.97
C ASN A 171 -2.79 -11.53 -7.09
N LEU A 172 -3.31 -11.48 -5.86
CA LEU A 172 -3.34 -12.64 -4.96
C LEU A 172 -4.27 -13.76 -5.45
N LEU A 173 -5.39 -13.42 -6.11
CA LEU A 173 -6.24 -14.42 -6.74
C LEU A 173 -5.51 -15.10 -7.91
N ALA A 174 -4.90 -14.32 -8.80
CA ALA A 174 -4.14 -14.85 -9.92
C ALA A 174 -2.96 -15.72 -9.46
N ASP A 175 -2.25 -15.30 -8.41
CA ASP A 175 -1.16 -16.09 -7.82
C ASP A 175 -1.67 -17.43 -7.26
N LYS A 176 -2.82 -17.41 -6.58
CA LYS A 176 -3.46 -18.62 -6.05
C LYS A 176 -3.91 -19.57 -7.17
N GLU A 177 -4.51 -19.04 -8.24
CA GLU A 177 -4.89 -19.82 -9.42
C GLU A 177 -3.69 -20.45 -10.13
N ASN A 178 -2.56 -19.74 -10.16
CA ASN A 178 -1.29 -20.24 -10.69
C ASN A 178 -0.54 -21.17 -9.72
N GLY A 179 -1.18 -21.62 -8.63
CA GLY A 179 -0.62 -22.59 -7.69
C GLY A 179 0.45 -22.04 -6.75
N LYS A 180 0.64 -20.71 -6.68
CA LYS A 180 1.53 -20.10 -5.68
C LYS A 180 0.89 -20.16 -4.30
N HIS A 181 1.73 -20.26 -3.27
CA HIS A 181 1.25 -20.20 -1.91
C HIS A 181 0.73 -18.79 -1.59
N VAL A 182 -0.56 -18.68 -1.28
CA VAL A 182 -1.23 -17.44 -0.92
C VAL A 182 -1.96 -17.62 0.41
N ASN A 183 -1.74 -16.71 1.34
CA ASN A 183 -2.48 -16.70 2.59
C ASN A 183 -3.87 -16.08 2.37
N SER A 184 -4.93 -16.88 2.53
CA SER A 184 -6.31 -16.42 2.35
C SER A 184 -6.70 -15.25 3.27
N LYS A 185 -5.97 -15.02 4.38
CA LYS A 185 -6.18 -13.82 5.22
C LYS A 185 -5.83 -12.54 4.47
N ASP A 186 -4.82 -12.56 3.61
CA ASP A 186 -4.42 -11.38 2.84
C ASP A 186 -5.45 -11.04 1.76
N ILE A 187 -5.99 -12.05 1.06
CA ILE A 187 -7.11 -11.84 0.14
C ILE A 187 -8.29 -11.18 0.88
N ARG A 188 -8.67 -11.70 2.05
CA ARG A 188 -9.79 -11.13 2.83
C ARG A 188 -9.52 -9.72 3.32
N LYS A 189 -8.30 -9.40 3.77
CA LYS A 189 -7.97 -8.07 4.29
C LYS A 189 -8.05 -7.01 3.19
N HIS A 190 -7.52 -7.29 1.99
CA HIS A 190 -7.59 -6.34 0.87
C HIS A 190 -9.03 -6.10 0.43
N ARG A 191 -9.83 -7.16 0.31
CA ARG A 191 -11.26 -7.04 -0.01
C ARG A 191 -12.04 -6.21 1.01
N SER A 192 -11.79 -6.44 2.30
CA SER A 192 -12.44 -5.66 3.37
C SER A 192 -12.00 -4.21 3.34
N ASP A 193 -10.72 -3.93 3.11
CA ASP A 193 -10.20 -2.57 3.02
C ASP A 193 -10.84 -1.80 1.85
N VAL A 194 -11.04 -2.43 0.68
CA VAL A 194 -11.75 -1.79 -0.46
C VAL A 194 -13.17 -1.38 -0.05
N LEU A 195 -13.95 -2.31 0.50
CA LEU A 195 -15.34 -2.04 0.91
C LEU A 195 -15.44 -0.99 2.01
N LYS A 196 -14.47 -0.93 2.92
CA LYS A 196 -14.45 0.11 3.95
C LYS A 196 -14.11 1.49 3.40
N ASN A 197 -13.20 1.58 2.42
CA ASN A 197 -12.83 2.86 1.82
C ASN A 197 -13.95 3.44 0.95
N ILE A 198 -14.74 2.62 0.24
CA ILE A 198 -15.88 3.14 -0.53
C ILE A 198 -16.98 3.71 0.39
N ILE A 199 -17.20 3.15 1.59
CA ILE A 199 -18.19 3.68 2.55
C ILE A 199 -17.86 5.10 3.01
N ILE A 200 -16.57 5.42 3.13
CA ILE A 200 -16.10 6.76 3.55
C ILE A 200 -15.79 7.67 2.37
N MET A 201 -16.10 7.25 1.15
CA MET A 201 -15.87 8.04 -0.05
C MET A 201 -16.90 9.17 -0.12
N GLU A 202 -16.42 10.39 -0.39
CA GLU A 202 -17.28 11.56 -0.59
C GLU A 202 -17.36 11.97 -2.07
N ASP A 203 -16.41 11.51 -2.89
CA ASP A 203 -16.37 11.81 -4.32
C ASP A 203 -17.52 11.13 -5.07
N SER A 204 -18.09 11.87 -6.03
CA SER A 204 -19.12 11.36 -6.93
C SER A 204 -18.54 10.71 -8.19
N GLN A 205 -17.31 11.06 -8.57
CA GLN A 205 -16.60 10.52 -9.72
C GLN A 205 -15.08 10.76 -9.57
N ILE A 206 -14.28 9.81 -10.02
CA ILE A 206 -12.82 9.80 -9.93
C ILE A 206 -12.27 9.44 -11.31
N GLU A 207 -11.54 10.37 -11.93
CA GLU A 207 -10.83 10.09 -13.18
C GLU A 207 -9.58 9.25 -12.89
N ALA A 208 -9.42 8.14 -13.59
CA ALA A 208 -8.29 7.24 -13.42
C ALA A 208 -7.81 6.68 -14.76
N PRO A 209 -6.53 6.30 -14.88
CA PRO A 209 -6.01 5.52 -16.01
C PRO A 209 -6.84 4.27 -16.28
N GLU A 210 -6.95 3.87 -17.55
CA GLU A 210 -7.71 2.69 -17.97
C GLU A 210 -7.27 1.43 -17.21
N SER A 211 -5.97 1.30 -16.91
CA SER A 211 -5.44 0.16 -16.15
C SER A 211 -6.03 0.05 -14.74
N ILE A 212 -6.27 1.17 -14.06
CA ILE A 212 -6.90 1.23 -12.74
C ILE A 212 -8.38 0.90 -12.85
N VAL A 213 -9.10 1.57 -13.75
CA VAL A 213 -10.55 1.31 -13.98
C VAL A 213 -10.79 -0.16 -14.28
N ARG A 214 -9.95 -0.77 -15.15
CA ARG A 214 -10.01 -2.20 -15.45
C ARG A 214 -9.83 -3.05 -14.20
N ARG A 215 -8.89 -2.72 -13.31
CA ARG A 215 -8.67 -3.50 -12.08
C ARG A 215 -9.79 -3.34 -11.06
N ILE A 216 -10.44 -2.19 -10.99
CA ILE A 216 -11.67 -2.02 -10.19
C ILE A 216 -12.77 -2.93 -10.74
N ASN A 217 -12.98 -2.94 -12.05
CA ASN A 217 -13.95 -3.82 -12.71
C ASN A 217 -13.64 -5.30 -12.51
N ASP A 218 -12.37 -5.70 -12.59
CA ASP A 218 -11.95 -7.08 -12.30
C ASP A 218 -12.25 -7.46 -10.84
N PHE A 219 -11.99 -6.55 -9.89
CA PHE A 219 -12.32 -6.74 -8.47
C PHE A 219 -13.82 -6.96 -8.28
N VAL A 220 -14.66 -6.06 -8.79
CA VAL A 220 -16.12 -6.17 -8.70
C VAL A 220 -16.62 -7.45 -9.37
N GLY A 221 -16.14 -7.74 -10.59
CA GLY A 221 -16.51 -8.94 -11.34
C GLY A 221 -16.11 -10.24 -10.63
N SER A 222 -14.97 -10.26 -9.93
CA SER A 222 -14.56 -11.43 -9.14
C SER A 222 -15.48 -11.67 -7.93
N ILE A 223 -15.94 -10.61 -7.27
CA ILE A 223 -16.88 -10.74 -6.14
C ILE A 223 -18.25 -11.22 -6.63
N HIS A 224 -18.73 -10.72 -7.76
CA HIS A 224 -19.99 -11.20 -8.34
C HIS A 224 -19.92 -12.66 -8.76
N ARG A 225 -18.80 -13.11 -9.31
CA ARG A 225 -18.60 -14.52 -9.69
C ARG A 225 -18.73 -15.47 -8.50
N ASP A 226 -18.19 -15.06 -7.36
CA ASP A 226 -18.16 -15.85 -6.13
C ASP A 226 -19.21 -15.37 -5.11
N TRP A 227 -20.28 -14.71 -5.58
CA TRP A 227 -21.23 -13.98 -4.71
C TRP A 227 -21.90 -14.86 -3.66
N ASP A 228 -22.34 -16.06 -4.06
CA ASP A 228 -23.03 -16.99 -3.17
C ASP A 228 -22.13 -17.42 -1.99
N ASP A 229 -20.83 -17.57 -2.23
CA ASP A 229 -19.85 -17.95 -1.22
C ASP A 229 -19.38 -16.76 -0.35
N LEU A 230 -19.43 -15.54 -0.89
CA LEU A 230 -18.83 -14.36 -0.26
C LEU A 230 -19.83 -13.46 0.45
N SER A 231 -21.06 -13.35 -0.06
CA SER A 231 -22.04 -12.32 0.33
C SER A 231 -22.30 -12.25 1.83
N ASP A 232 -22.54 -13.38 2.49
CA ASP A 232 -22.76 -13.43 3.95
C ASP A 232 -21.54 -12.93 4.73
N SER A 233 -20.34 -13.34 4.32
CA SER A 233 -19.10 -12.94 4.98
C SER A 233 -18.80 -11.45 4.79
N LEU A 234 -19.15 -10.89 3.63
CA LEU A 234 -18.97 -9.47 3.31
C LEU A 234 -19.91 -8.61 4.13
N ALA A 235 -21.21 -8.93 4.09
CA ALA A 235 -22.26 -8.28 4.85
C ALA A 235 -21.93 -8.27 6.36
N ALA A 236 -21.59 -9.44 6.91
CA ALA A 236 -21.19 -9.57 8.31
C ALA A 236 -19.94 -8.75 8.68
N SER A 237 -18.96 -8.63 7.77
CA SER A 237 -17.74 -7.86 8.03
C SER A 237 -17.96 -6.35 8.11
N LEU A 238 -19.03 -5.86 7.49
CA LEU A 238 -19.44 -4.46 7.51
C LEU A 238 -20.54 -4.18 8.56
N GLY A 239 -21.13 -5.24 9.14
CA GLY A 239 -22.31 -5.10 10.00
C GLY A 239 -23.55 -4.64 9.25
N GLN A 240 -23.66 -5.01 7.97
CA GLN A 240 -24.71 -4.60 7.03
C GLN A 240 -25.37 -5.83 6.41
N ASP A 241 -26.35 -5.63 5.53
CA ASP A 241 -26.97 -6.70 4.75
C ASP A 241 -26.32 -6.88 3.36
N LYS A 242 -26.80 -7.87 2.60
CA LYS A 242 -26.28 -8.19 1.26
C LYS A 242 -26.62 -7.13 0.22
N GLU A 243 -27.74 -6.42 0.40
CA GLU A 243 -28.20 -5.38 -0.52
C GLU A 243 -27.26 -4.18 -0.44
N PHE A 244 -26.91 -3.75 0.76
CA PHE A 244 -25.91 -2.72 0.99
C PHE A 244 -24.56 -3.04 0.32
N VAL A 245 -24.10 -4.28 0.42
CA VAL A 245 -22.84 -4.70 -0.24
C VAL A 245 -22.95 -4.63 -1.76
N LEU A 246 -24.09 -5.00 -2.35
CA LEU A 246 -24.32 -4.87 -3.79
C LEU A 246 -24.32 -3.41 -4.24
N GLU A 247 -24.93 -2.52 -3.46
CA GLU A 247 -24.91 -1.08 -3.73
C GLU A 247 -23.48 -0.53 -3.74
N LEU A 248 -22.63 -0.93 -2.79
CA LEU A 248 -21.21 -0.54 -2.79
C LEU A 248 -20.44 -1.05 -4.00
N LEU A 249 -20.74 -2.26 -4.48
CA LEU A 249 -20.09 -2.82 -5.69
C LEU A 249 -20.51 -2.07 -6.96
N ASN A 250 -21.79 -1.68 -7.06
CA ASN A 250 -22.29 -0.84 -8.14
C ASN A 250 -21.63 0.54 -8.09
N GLN A 251 -21.60 1.15 -6.90
CA GLN A 251 -20.95 2.45 -6.67
C GLN A 251 -19.47 2.41 -7.06
N LEU A 252 -18.72 1.36 -6.71
CA LEU A 252 -17.32 1.21 -7.12
C LEU A 252 -17.12 1.25 -8.65
N THR A 253 -18.04 0.65 -9.40
CA THR A 253 -17.99 0.60 -10.86
C THR A 253 -18.29 1.95 -11.50
N GLU A 254 -19.22 2.71 -10.90
CA GLU A 254 -19.63 4.03 -11.38
C GLU A 254 -18.65 5.14 -10.96
N LEU A 255 -18.00 4.96 -9.82
CA LEU A 255 -17.10 5.96 -9.22
C LEU A 255 -15.86 6.20 -10.08
N PHE A 256 -15.24 5.15 -10.63
CA PHE A 256 -13.99 5.26 -11.40
C PHE A 256 -14.26 5.38 -12.90
N ALA A 257 -14.00 6.56 -13.47
CA ALA A 257 -14.12 6.85 -14.89
C ALA A 257 -12.75 6.89 -15.58
N ILE A 258 -12.68 6.43 -16.83
CA ILE A 258 -11.44 6.51 -17.63
C ILE A 258 -11.16 7.99 -17.94
N LYS A 259 -9.93 8.42 -17.67
CA LYS A 259 -9.39 9.74 -18.00
C LYS A 259 -9.25 9.97 -19.52
#